data_AF-A0A6P8FCH4-F1
#
_entry.id   AF-A0A6P8FCH4-F1
#
_cell.length_a   1.000
_cell.length_b   1.000
_cell.length_c   1.000
_cell.angle_alpha   90.00
_cell.angle_beta   90.00
_cell.angle_gamma   90.00
#
_symmetry.space_group_name_H-M   'P 1'
#
loop_
_entity.id
_entity.type
_entity.pdbx_description
1 polymer ?
#
loop_
_entity_poly.entity_id
_entity_poly.type
_entity_poly.pdbx_seq_one_letter_code
_entity_poly.pdbx_strand_id
1 'polypeptide(L)'
;MAGFIKVISASYGRSDRTTCSSGRPSNELSNTKCHQHLSRRIMSDRCNGLPSCAVPVTNSVFSDPCAGTYTFLDVSFICLPVTFIALCQNGIEAKRSTVCEGRTAHLSCGLGFIKVRSASYGRSDKTTCSSGKPVHQISNTHCRRESSRIMSDRCNGMSSCAVPSTNSVFSDPCVGTYKYLTVSFKCLPTKRSVTCEHARSVISCARGSLSIHHANYGRRNLLTCPHKHATTSDCYHSQTSNLRSRCNGKKSCALHASNAVFSDPCYGVNKYLEVTYSCVH
;
A
#
# COMPACT_ATOMS: atom_id res chain seq x y z
N MET A 1 22.46 -17.37 1.77
CA MET A 1 22.61 -15.90 1.86
C MET A 1 21.29 -15.32 2.35
N ALA A 2 21.29 -14.56 3.45
CA ALA A 2 20.09 -13.88 3.93
C ALA A 2 19.82 -12.67 3.03
N GLY A 3 18.61 -12.57 2.50
CA GLY A 3 18.20 -11.50 1.59
C GLY A 3 16.68 -11.43 1.49
N PHE A 4 16.19 -10.48 0.70
CA PHE A 4 14.77 -10.27 0.46
C PHE A 4 14.46 -10.32 -1.03
N ILE A 5 13.27 -10.82 -1.34
CA ILE A 5 12.77 -10.94 -2.70
C ILE A 5 12.46 -9.55 -3.26
N LYS A 6 12.90 -9.29 -4.49
CA LYS A 6 12.40 -8.21 -5.35
C LYS A 6 11.96 -8.82 -6.68
N VAL A 7 10.65 -8.87 -6.88
CA VAL A 7 10.01 -9.35 -8.11
C VAL A 7 10.34 -8.38 -9.26
N ILE A 8 10.92 -8.93 -10.33
CA ILE A 8 11.23 -8.23 -11.57
C ILE A 8 10.04 -8.35 -12.52
N SER A 9 9.58 -9.57 -12.75
CA SER A 9 8.41 -9.88 -13.57
C SER A 9 7.62 -11.04 -12.96
N ALA A 10 6.33 -11.08 -13.28
CA ALA A 10 5.53 -12.28 -13.08
C ALA A 10 4.42 -12.35 -14.13
N SER A 11 4.10 -13.56 -14.58
CA SER A 11 3.07 -13.83 -15.58
C SER A 11 2.31 -15.10 -15.21
N TYR A 12 1.05 -14.95 -14.83
CA TYR A 12 0.11 -16.06 -14.69
C TYR A 12 -0.62 -16.25 -16.03
N GLY A 13 -0.57 -17.46 -16.58
CA GLY A 13 -1.10 -17.75 -17.90
C GLY A 13 -0.34 -18.91 -18.56
N ARG A 14 -0.07 -18.83 -19.86
CA ARG A 14 0.75 -19.80 -20.59
C ARG A 14 1.55 -19.09 -21.68
N SER A 15 2.88 -19.22 -21.63
CA SER A 15 3.81 -18.65 -22.62
C SER A 15 4.33 -19.66 -23.64
N ASP A 16 4.16 -20.96 -23.37
CA ASP A 16 4.70 -22.04 -24.20
C ASP A 16 3.89 -23.34 -24.03
N ARG A 17 4.16 -24.33 -24.89
CA ARG A 17 3.43 -25.61 -24.91
C ARG A 17 4.04 -26.69 -24.00
N THR A 18 5.23 -26.47 -23.46
CA THR A 18 6.06 -27.52 -22.84
C THR A 18 6.08 -27.44 -21.32
N THR A 19 6.07 -26.23 -20.77
CA THR A 19 6.00 -25.96 -19.33
C THR A 19 4.69 -26.48 -18.76
N CYS A 20 4.80 -27.31 -17.71
CA CYS A 20 3.68 -27.96 -17.02
C CYS A 20 2.72 -28.70 -17.98
N SER A 21 3.24 -29.42 -18.97
CA SER A 21 2.46 -30.08 -20.04
C SER A 21 2.17 -31.57 -19.84
N SER A 22 2.82 -32.23 -18.88
CA SER A 22 2.69 -33.68 -18.68
C SER A 22 1.25 -34.09 -18.38
N GLY A 23 0.73 -35.05 -19.16
CA GLY A 23 -0.64 -35.57 -19.03
C GLY A 23 -1.75 -34.62 -19.49
N ARG A 24 -1.42 -33.51 -20.16
CA ARG A 24 -2.40 -32.50 -20.58
C ARG A 24 -2.82 -32.66 -22.05
N PRO A 25 -4.13 -32.52 -22.35
CA PRO A 25 -4.64 -32.47 -23.72
C PRO A 25 -4.00 -31.36 -24.57
N SER A 26 -3.81 -31.63 -25.87
CA SER A 26 -3.13 -30.70 -26.78
C SER A 26 -3.86 -29.37 -27.00
N ASN A 27 -5.19 -29.36 -26.85
CA ASN A 27 -6.02 -28.16 -26.92
C ASN A 27 -5.77 -27.22 -25.71
N GLU A 28 -5.62 -27.75 -24.49
CA GLU A 28 -5.34 -26.96 -23.28
C GLU A 28 -3.96 -26.29 -23.30
N LEU A 29 -3.04 -26.79 -24.13
CA LEU A 29 -1.67 -26.27 -24.27
C LEU A 29 -1.50 -25.28 -25.43
N SER A 30 -2.57 -25.06 -26.22
CA SER A 30 -2.47 -24.37 -27.50
C SER A 30 -2.34 -22.85 -27.41
N ASN A 31 -2.99 -22.23 -26.42
CA ASN A 31 -2.96 -20.79 -26.23
C ASN A 31 -1.71 -20.36 -25.45
N THR A 32 -0.65 -20.01 -26.18
CA THR A 32 0.64 -19.57 -25.63
C THR A 32 0.79 -18.06 -25.52
N LYS A 33 -0.25 -17.29 -25.84
CA LYS A 33 -0.30 -15.83 -25.68
C LYS A 33 -1.25 -15.43 -24.56
N CYS A 34 -1.38 -16.31 -23.56
CA CYS A 34 -2.26 -16.09 -22.43
C CYS A 34 -1.47 -15.52 -21.26
N HIS A 35 -1.79 -14.29 -20.86
CA HIS A 35 -1.11 -13.62 -19.75
C HIS A 35 -2.06 -12.74 -18.96
N GLN A 36 -1.97 -12.79 -17.63
CA GLN A 36 -2.67 -11.86 -16.76
C GLN A 36 -1.80 -10.63 -16.45
N HIS A 37 -2.30 -9.44 -16.79
CA HIS A 37 -1.59 -8.16 -16.62
C HIS A 37 -1.33 -7.78 -15.15
N LEU A 38 -2.14 -8.26 -14.21
CA LEU A 38 -1.97 -7.97 -12.77
C LEU A 38 -0.96 -8.89 -12.05
N SER A 39 -0.44 -9.92 -12.73
CA SER A 39 0.42 -10.95 -12.12
C SER A 39 1.63 -10.36 -11.40
N ARG A 40 2.35 -9.43 -12.04
CA ARG A 40 3.51 -8.75 -11.44
C ARG A 40 3.13 -7.97 -10.19
N ARG A 41 1.97 -7.31 -10.18
CA ARG A 41 1.49 -6.55 -9.01
C ARG A 41 1.15 -7.48 -7.87
N ILE A 42 0.39 -8.55 -8.13
CA ILE A 42 0.00 -9.55 -7.13
C ILE A 42 1.25 -10.19 -6.51
N MET A 43 2.22 -10.60 -7.32
CA MET A 43 3.48 -11.17 -6.83
C MET A 43 4.32 -10.16 -6.07
N SER A 44 4.40 -8.91 -6.55
CA SER A 44 5.10 -7.84 -5.84
C SER A 44 4.48 -7.59 -4.46
N ASP A 45 3.16 -7.46 -4.38
CA ASP A 45 2.44 -7.18 -3.14
C ASP A 45 2.57 -8.33 -2.12
N ARG A 46 2.70 -9.58 -2.59
CA ARG A 46 2.80 -10.77 -1.72
C ARG A 46 4.22 -11.17 -1.34
N CYS A 47 5.22 -10.86 -2.16
CA CYS A 47 6.58 -11.41 -2.01
C CYS A 47 7.66 -10.36 -1.79
N ASN A 48 7.50 -9.12 -2.26
CA ASN A 48 8.57 -8.13 -2.16
C ASN A 48 8.93 -7.83 -0.70
N GLY A 49 10.22 -7.79 -0.41
CA GLY A 49 10.74 -7.48 0.93
C GLY A 49 10.67 -8.65 1.92
N LEU A 50 10.15 -9.81 1.53
CA LEU A 50 10.16 -11.01 2.35
C LEU A 50 11.39 -11.89 2.03
N PRO A 51 11.95 -12.61 3.03
CA PRO A 51 12.98 -13.61 2.77
C PRO A 51 12.43 -14.86 2.06
N SER A 52 11.13 -15.10 2.21
CA SER A 52 10.37 -16.14 1.54
C SER A 52 8.89 -15.76 1.48
N CYS A 53 8.17 -16.23 0.46
CA CYS A 53 6.73 -16.07 0.33
C CYS A 53 6.14 -17.36 -0.26
N ALA A 54 4.84 -17.59 -0.01
CA ALA A 54 4.07 -18.65 -0.66
C ALA A 54 2.82 -18.03 -1.27
N VAL A 55 2.57 -18.28 -2.56
CA VAL A 55 1.42 -17.76 -3.28
C VAL A 55 0.69 -18.92 -3.96
N PRO A 56 -0.59 -19.17 -3.61
CA PRO A 56 -1.38 -20.18 -4.31
C PRO A 56 -1.58 -19.79 -5.78
N VAL A 57 -1.19 -20.67 -6.70
CA VAL A 57 -1.34 -20.46 -8.15
C VAL A 57 -2.74 -20.93 -8.56
N THR A 58 -3.72 -20.04 -8.44
CA THR A 58 -5.13 -20.35 -8.73
C THR A 58 -5.85 -19.17 -9.40
N ASN A 59 -6.95 -19.45 -10.10
CA ASN A 59 -7.84 -18.44 -10.68
C ASN A 59 -8.48 -17.53 -9.61
N SER A 60 -8.61 -17.97 -8.37
CA SER A 60 -9.09 -17.11 -7.28
C SER A 60 -8.11 -15.99 -6.90
N VAL A 61 -6.81 -16.22 -7.11
CA VAL A 61 -5.75 -15.27 -6.75
C VAL A 61 -5.43 -14.34 -7.90
N PHE A 62 -5.38 -14.87 -9.14
CA PHE A 62 -4.94 -14.13 -10.31
C PHE A 62 -6.07 -13.74 -11.27
N SER A 63 -7.29 -14.27 -11.08
CA SER A 63 -8.37 -14.31 -12.09
C SER A 63 -7.97 -15.15 -13.30
N ASP A 64 -8.93 -15.84 -13.93
CA ASP A 64 -8.67 -16.65 -15.12
C ASP A 64 -8.39 -15.73 -16.33
N PRO A 65 -7.18 -15.78 -16.93
CA PRO A 65 -6.85 -14.98 -18.11
C PRO A 65 -7.32 -15.61 -19.43
N CYS A 66 -7.59 -16.91 -19.47
CA CYS A 66 -7.91 -17.63 -20.70
C CYS A 66 -8.61 -18.97 -20.41
N ALA A 67 -9.94 -18.93 -20.38
CA ALA A 67 -10.76 -20.11 -20.13
C ALA A 67 -10.40 -21.29 -21.04
N GLY A 68 -10.30 -22.49 -20.47
CA GLY A 68 -9.95 -23.72 -21.19
C GLY A 68 -8.46 -23.89 -21.51
N THR A 69 -7.59 -22.98 -21.07
CA THR A 69 -6.14 -23.12 -21.19
C THR A 69 -5.55 -23.51 -19.83
N TYR A 70 -4.68 -24.53 -19.79
CA TYR A 70 -4.01 -24.90 -18.55
C TYR A 70 -2.89 -23.89 -18.25
N THR A 71 -3.00 -23.13 -17.16
CA THR A 71 -2.07 -22.03 -16.85
C THR A 71 -1.00 -22.39 -15.82
N PHE A 72 0.16 -21.75 -15.90
CA PHE A 72 1.22 -21.75 -14.91
C PHE A 72 1.61 -20.31 -14.52
N LEU A 73 2.37 -20.17 -13.44
CA LEU A 73 2.92 -18.90 -12.98
C LEU A 73 4.43 -18.87 -13.22
N ASP A 74 4.88 -17.96 -14.07
CA ASP A 74 6.29 -17.62 -14.24
C ASP A 74 6.63 -16.40 -13.37
N VAL A 75 7.76 -16.44 -12.66
CA VAL A 75 8.21 -15.35 -11.78
C VAL A 75 9.72 -15.20 -11.87
N SER A 76 10.17 -14.01 -12.28
CA SER A 76 11.58 -13.62 -12.17
C SER A 76 11.75 -12.67 -11.00
N PHE A 77 12.69 -12.98 -10.12
CA PHE A 77 13.01 -12.14 -8.97
C PHE A 77 14.51 -12.15 -8.71
N ILE A 78 14.97 -11.13 -7.99
CA ILE A 78 16.31 -11.09 -7.44
C ILE A 78 16.25 -11.17 -5.92
N CYS A 79 17.24 -11.82 -5.30
CA CYS A 79 17.42 -11.82 -3.85
C CYS A 79 18.43 -10.73 -3.50
N LEU A 80 17.95 -9.65 -2.89
CA LEU A 80 18.82 -8.54 -2.47
C LEU A 80 19.36 -8.83 -1.07
N PRO A 81 20.68 -8.72 -0.82
CA PRO A 81 21.26 -9.11 0.46
C PRO A 81 20.82 -8.15 1.56
N VAL A 82 20.77 -8.65 2.81
CA VAL A 82 20.39 -7.82 3.98
C VAL A 82 21.36 -6.64 4.17
N THR A 83 22.60 -6.71 3.67
CA THR A 83 23.57 -5.60 3.68
C THR A 83 23.17 -4.42 2.78
N PHE A 84 22.33 -4.63 1.77
CA PHE A 84 21.69 -3.52 1.05
C PHE A 84 20.73 -2.74 1.97
N ILE A 85 20.22 -3.36 3.05
CA ILE A 85 19.52 -2.64 4.12
C ILE A 85 20.52 -1.85 4.98
N ALA A 86 21.77 -2.28 5.13
CA ALA A 86 22.80 -1.54 5.89
C ALA A 86 23.29 -0.28 5.15
N LEU A 87 23.33 -0.27 3.82
CA LEU A 87 23.41 0.99 3.05
C LEU A 87 22.07 1.76 3.06
N CYS A 88 20.95 1.11 3.37
CA CYS A 88 19.68 1.77 3.72
C CYS A 88 19.50 2.09 5.21
N GLN A 89 20.52 1.92 6.07
CA GLN A 89 20.48 2.50 7.42
C GLN A 89 20.72 4.01 7.37
N ASN A 90 21.33 4.49 6.28
CA ASN A 90 21.29 5.90 5.87
C ASN A 90 20.13 6.20 4.88
N GLY A 91 19.38 5.18 4.46
CA GLY A 91 18.33 5.21 3.43
C GLY A 91 16.90 5.23 3.97
N ILE A 92 16.69 5.84 5.13
CA ILE A 92 15.36 6.36 5.52
C ILE A 92 15.29 7.85 5.15
N GLU A 93 15.77 8.21 3.96
CA GLU A 93 15.67 9.57 3.48
C GLU A 93 14.20 9.90 3.27
N ALA A 94 13.78 11.05 3.81
CA ALA A 94 12.42 11.51 3.65
C ALA A 94 12.23 11.94 2.20
N LYS A 95 11.47 11.17 1.42
CA LYS A 95 11.06 11.55 0.08
C LYS A 95 10.15 12.77 0.17
N ARG A 96 10.33 13.73 -0.73
CA ARG A 96 9.47 14.91 -0.86
C ARG A 96 8.70 14.83 -2.16
N SER A 97 7.40 15.10 -2.10
CA SER A 97 6.53 15.23 -3.27
C SER A 97 5.84 16.59 -3.21
N THR A 98 5.85 17.31 -4.33
CA THR A 98 5.20 18.62 -4.47
C THR A 98 4.24 18.58 -5.64
N VAL A 99 2.97 18.92 -5.41
CA VAL A 99 1.88 18.71 -6.36
C VAL A 99 0.98 19.93 -6.39
N CYS A 100 0.94 20.60 -7.55
CA CYS A 100 0.13 21.81 -7.75
C CYS A 100 -1.36 21.54 -7.54
N GLU A 101 -2.09 22.58 -7.10
CA GLU A 101 -3.54 22.56 -6.96
C GLU A 101 -4.24 22.08 -8.25
N GLY A 102 -5.24 21.22 -8.10
CA GLY A 102 -5.96 20.58 -9.21
C GLY A 102 -5.33 19.29 -9.75
N ARG A 103 -4.11 18.91 -9.31
CA ARG A 103 -3.47 17.63 -9.68
C ARG A 103 -3.62 16.58 -8.60
N THR A 104 -3.27 15.33 -8.91
CA THR A 104 -3.28 14.21 -7.96
C THR A 104 -1.88 13.86 -7.50
N ALA A 105 -1.68 13.78 -6.19
CA ALA A 105 -0.43 13.33 -5.59
C ALA A 105 -0.36 11.82 -5.60
N HIS A 106 0.67 11.27 -6.26
CA HIS A 106 0.95 9.84 -6.29
C HIS A 106 2.19 9.55 -5.46
N LEU A 107 2.02 8.92 -4.30
CA LEU A 107 3.14 8.48 -3.46
C LEU A 107 3.35 6.98 -3.67
N SER A 108 4.60 6.54 -3.73
CA SER A 108 4.92 5.13 -3.89
C SER A 108 6.21 4.71 -3.18
N CYS A 109 6.14 3.50 -2.63
CA CYS A 109 7.24 2.75 -2.08
C CYS A 109 7.41 1.48 -2.91
N GLY A 110 8.56 1.32 -3.55
CA GLY A 110 8.88 0.08 -4.25
C GLY A 110 8.97 -1.10 -3.29
N LEU A 111 9.52 -0.87 -2.10
CA LEU A 111 9.56 -1.80 -0.97
C LEU A 111 9.03 -1.11 0.29
N GLY A 112 8.25 -1.83 1.09
CA GLY A 112 7.68 -1.33 2.33
C GLY A 112 6.42 -0.47 2.14
N PHE A 113 6.09 0.30 3.18
CA PHE A 113 4.88 1.12 3.22
C PHE A 113 5.19 2.59 3.46
N ILE A 114 4.31 3.43 2.95
CA ILE A 114 4.35 4.88 3.15
C ILE A 114 4.12 5.17 4.64
N LYS A 115 5.00 5.99 5.21
CA LYS A 115 4.81 6.70 6.47
C LYS A 115 4.98 8.19 6.22
N VAL A 116 3.87 8.92 6.26
CA VAL A 116 3.87 10.38 6.15
C VAL A 116 4.56 10.97 7.37
N ARG A 117 5.48 11.91 7.13
CA ARG A 117 6.25 12.65 8.14
C ARG A 117 5.68 14.04 8.34
N SER A 118 5.36 14.72 7.25
CA SER A 118 4.68 16.01 7.25
C SER A 118 3.98 16.24 5.91
N ALA A 119 2.93 17.05 5.91
CA ALA A 119 2.32 17.55 4.70
C ALA A 119 1.75 18.96 4.93
N SER A 120 1.82 19.80 3.90
CA SER A 120 1.27 21.15 3.91
C SER A 120 0.59 21.47 2.59
N TYR A 121 -0.63 22.00 2.64
CA TYR A 121 -1.34 22.54 1.48
C TYR A 121 -1.36 24.06 1.57
N GLY A 122 -0.92 24.75 0.52
CA GLY A 122 -0.78 26.21 0.51
C GLY A 122 0.28 26.69 -0.47
N ARG A 123 0.95 27.79 -0.17
CA ARG A 123 2.08 28.34 -0.92
C ARG A 123 3.11 28.94 0.04
N SER A 124 4.35 28.47 -0.06
CA SER A 124 5.51 28.94 0.70
C SER A 124 6.51 29.76 -0.11
N ASP A 125 6.37 29.81 -1.44
CA ASP A 125 7.29 30.51 -2.33
C ASP A 125 6.62 30.92 -3.66
N LYS A 126 7.26 31.84 -4.39
CA LYS A 126 6.72 32.41 -5.63
C LYS A 126 6.99 31.56 -6.88
N THR A 127 7.85 30.54 -6.80
CA THR A 127 8.39 29.83 -7.98
C THR A 127 7.75 28.47 -8.19
N THR A 128 7.40 27.77 -7.11
CA THR A 128 6.75 26.47 -7.15
C THR A 128 5.35 26.61 -7.75
N CYS A 129 5.05 25.81 -8.77
CA CYS A 129 3.73 25.80 -9.42
C CYS A 129 3.30 27.21 -9.91
N SER A 130 4.22 28.03 -10.42
CA SER A 130 3.93 29.40 -10.87
C SER A 130 3.70 29.54 -12.38
N SER A 131 4.07 28.54 -13.18
CA SER A 131 3.96 28.60 -14.64
C SER A 131 2.52 28.90 -15.09
N GLY A 132 2.36 29.94 -15.90
CA GLY A 132 1.07 30.39 -16.43
C GLY A 132 0.12 31.00 -15.40
N LYS A 133 0.60 31.35 -14.18
CA LYS A 133 -0.25 31.92 -13.12
C LYS A 133 -0.05 33.43 -13.00
N PRO A 134 -1.14 34.21 -12.83
CA PRO A 134 -1.03 35.64 -12.55
C PRO A 134 -0.25 35.95 -11.28
N VAL A 135 0.45 37.08 -11.25
CA VAL A 135 1.29 37.51 -10.11
C VAL A 135 0.51 37.55 -8.79
N HIS A 136 -0.74 38.01 -8.82
CA HIS A 136 -1.59 38.08 -7.62
C HIS A 136 -1.89 36.70 -7.00
N GLN A 137 -1.88 35.62 -7.80
CA GLN A 137 -2.15 34.27 -7.29
C GLN A 137 -0.90 33.59 -6.69
N ILE A 138 0.29 34.15 -6.92
CA ILE A 138 1.57 33.58 -6.46
C ILE A 138 2.30 34.49 -5.46
N SER A 139 1.75 35.66 -5.16
CA SER A 139 2.36 36.66 -4.28
C SER A 139 2.33 36.26 -2.81
N ASN A 140 1.24 35.63 -2.35
CA ASN A 140 1.09 35.18 -0.97
C ASN A 140 1.88 33.89 -0.71
N THR A 141 3.07 34.04 -0.12
CA THR A 141 3.96 32.94 0.26
C THR A 141 3.87 32.55 1.73
N HIS A 142 2.95 33.15 2.49
CA HIS A 142 2.68 32.82 3.89
C HIS A 142 1.37 32.05 4.03
N CYS A 143 0.98 31.34 2.97
CA CYS A 143 -0.21 30.51 2.96
C CYS A 143 0.16 29.07 3.30
N ARG A 144 -0.23 28.59 4.47
CA ARG A 144 0.09 27.22 4.88
C ARG A 144 -1.02 26.61 5.72
N ARG A 145 -1.39 25.39 5.37
CA ARG A 145 -2.25 24.52 6.18
C ARG A 145 -1.60 23.19 6.43
N GLU A 146 -1.43 22.85 7.71
CA GLU A 146 -0.96 21.53 8.10
C GLU A 146 -1.95 20.45 7.64
N SER A 147 -1.47 19.56 6.78
CA SER A 147 -2.25 18.54 6.08
C SER A 147 -1.77 17.12 6.40
N SER A 148 -0.85 17.00 7.36
CA SER A 148 -0.18 15.76 7.76
C SER A 148 -1.17 14.66 8.18
N ARG A 149 -2.26 15.02 8.87
CA ARG A 149 -3.30 14.08 9.30
C ARG A 149 -4.05 13.48 8.11
N ILE A 150 -4.56 14.31 7.21
CA ILE A 150 -5.30 13.89 6.01
C ILE A 150 -4.42 12.98 5.14
N MET A 151 -3.16 13.37 4.92
CA MET A 151 -2.21 12.54 4.17
C MET A 151 -1.89 11.24 4.90
N SER A 152 -1.75 11.26 6.22
CA SER A 152 -1.50 10.05 7.02
C SER A 152 -2.65 9.06 6.90
N ASP A 153 -3.88 9.52 7.03
CA ASP A 153 -5.09 8.67 6.99
C ASP A 153 -5.23 7.99 5.61
N ARG A 154 -5.00 8.76 4.54
CA ARG A 154 -5.11 8.28 3.15
C ARG A 154 -3.94 7.41 2.69
N CYS A 155 -2.72 7.62 3.20
CA CYS A 155 -1.52 6.98 2.64
C CYS A 155 -0.78 6.02 3.57
N ASN A 156 -0.87 6.18 4.91
CA ASN A 156 -0.05 5.36 5.80
C ASN A 156 -0.37 3.87 5.66
N GLY A 157 0.67 3.04 5.67
CA GLY A 157 0.51 1.59 5.57
C GLY A 157 0.12 1.07 4.17
N MET A 158 0.15 1.93 3.14
CA MET A 158 0.01 1.52 1.73
C MET A 158 1.37 1.52 1.01
N SER A 159 1.54 0.66 0.02
CA SER A 159 2.70 0.67 -0.88
C SER A 159 2.61 1.80 -1.90
N SER A 160 1.39 2.19 -2.27
CA SER A 160 1.10 3.36 -3.08
C SER A 160 -0.20 4.04 -2.65
N CYS A 161 -0.29 5.36 -2.80
CA CYS A 161 -1.52 6.11 -2.55
C CYS A 161 -1.69 7.23 -3.58
N ALA A 162 -2.94 7.63 -3.82
CA ALA A 162 -3.31 8.75 -4.69
C ALA A 162 -4.23 9.71 -3.92
N VAL A 163 -3.88 11.00 -3.86
CA VAL A 163 -4.67 12.02 -3.13
C VAL A 163 -4.80 13.29 -3.98
N PRO A 164 -6.01 13.75 -4.34
CA PRO A 164 -6.21 15.01 -5.06
C PRO A 164 -5.74 16.22 -4.26
N SER A 165 -4.91 17.07 -4.85
CA SER A 165 -4.41 18.35 -4.30
C SER A 165 -5.46 19.44 -4.53
N THR A 166 -6.55 19.44 -3.75
CA THR A 166 -7.72 20.30 -3.99
C THR A 166 -8.30 20.86 -2.68
N ASN A 167 -9.03 21.96 -2.81
CA ASN A 167 -9.76 22.59 -1.70
C ASN A 167 -10.83 21.67 -1.07
N SER A 168 -11.43 20.75 -1.83
CA SER A 168 -12.40 19.80 -1.27
C SER A 168 -11.76 18.77 -0.34
N VAL A 169 -10.48 18.43 -0.57
CA VAL A 169 -9.73 17.49 0.28
C VAL A 169 -9.09 18.19 1.47
N PHE A 170 -8.51 19.37 1.25
CA PHE A 170 -7.67 20.04 2.25
C PHE A 170 -8.28 21.30 2.85
N SER A 171 -9.44 21.77 2.38
CA SER A 171 -9.97 23.13 2.61
C SER A 171 -9.08 24.22 2.00
N ASP A 172 -9.64 25.40 1.72
CA ASP A 172 -8.85 26.53 1.19
C ASP A 172 -8.26 27.38 2.34
N PRO A 173 -6.94 27.40 2.54
CA PRO A 173 -6.31 28.26 3.54
C PRO A 173 -6.10 29.72 3.11
N CYS A 174 -6.20 30.05 1.82
CA CYS A 174 -5.89 31.38 1.31
C CYS A 174 -6.57 31.61 -0.04
N VAL A 175 -7.84 32.01 0.00
CA VAL A 175 -8.66 32.28 -1.19
C VAL A 175 -7.94 33.26 -2.14
N GLY A 176 -7.97 32.96 -3.44
CA GLY A 176 -7.31 33.76 -4.48
C GLY A 176 -5.82 33.47 -4.67
N THR A 177 -5.20 32.65 -3.80
CA THR A 177 -3.82 32.18 -3.98
C THR A 177 -3.83 30.78 -4.61
N TYR A 178 -3.02 30.57 -5.63
CA TYR A 178 -2.84 29.26 -6.26
C TYR A 178 -1.88 28.41 -5.43
N LYS A 179 -2.33 27.24 -4.96
CA LYS A 179 -1.64 26.45 -3.94
C LYS A 179 -0.92 25.23 -4.52
N TYR A 180 -0.19 24.53 -3.67
CA TYR A 180 0.37 23.21 -3.91
C TYR A 180 0.42 22.43 -2.60
N LEU A 181 0.30 21.11 -2.73
CA LEU A 181 0.52 20.16 -1.66
C LEU A 181 2.00 19.78 -1.65
N THR A 182 2.66 19.96 -0.50
CA THR A 182 3.99 19.40 -0.23
C THR A 182 3.83 18.25 0.76
N VAL A 183 4.40 17.09 0.48
CA VAL A 183 4.38 15.91 1.37
C VAL A 183 5.79 15.37 1.55
N SER A 184 6.20 15.21 2.80
CA SER A 184 7.40 14.48 3.21
C SER A 184 6.99 13.13 3.77
N PHE A 185 7.55 12.04 3.23
CA PHE A 185 7.22 10.69 3.64
C PHE A 185 8.44 9.76 3.59
N LYS A 186 8.36 8.66 4.31
CA LYS A 186 9.39 7.62 4.34
C LYS A 186 8.78 6.29 3.88
N CYS A 187 9.61 5.44 3.28
CA CYS A 187 9.23 4.07 3.00
C CYS A 187 9.82 3.18 4.09
N LEU A 188 8.94 2.61 4.92
CA LEU A 188 9.37 1.76 6.03
C LEU A 188 9.26 0.29 5.62
N PRO A 189 10.34 -0.51 5.75
CA PRO A 189 10.27 -1.95 5.55
C PRO A 189 9.53 -2.55 6.74
N THR A 190 8.33 -3.10 6.50
CA THR A 190 7.54 -3.72 7.57
C THR A 190 6.70 -4.85 7.01
N LYS A 191 6.23 -5.75 7.87
CA LYS A 191 5.23 -6.77 7.54
C LYS A 191 3.84 -6.13 7.51
N ARG A 192 2.94 -6.64 6.65
CA ARG A 192 1.53 -6.25 6.59
C ARG A 192 0.64 -7.46 6.84
N SER A 193 -0.39 -7.25 7.67
CA SER A 193 -1.45 -8.22 7.90
C SER A 193 -2.80 -7.58 7.59
N VAL A 194 -3.70 -8.37 7.00
CA VAL A 194 -5.10 -8.00 6.74
C VAL A 194 -5.98 -9.08 7.36
N THR A 195 -7.00 -8.66 8.10
CA THR A 195 -8.00 -9.53 8.73
C THR A 195 -9.37 -9.00 8.38
N CYS A 196 -10.15 -9.75 7.60
CA CYS A 196 -11.49 -9.34 7.20
C CYS A 196 -12.42 -9.26 8.43
N GLU A 197 -13.46 -8.44 8.37
CA GLU A 197 -14.44 -8.33 9.45
C GLU A 197 -15.02 -9.70 9.85
N HIS A 198 -15.19 -9.90 11.16
CA HIS A 198 -15.51 -11.15 11.86
C HIS A 198 -14.43 -12.23 11.84
N ALA A 199 -13.31 -12.02 11.13
CA ALA A 199 -12.18 -12.94 11.16
C ALA A 199 -11.22 -12.65 12.31
N ARG A 200 -10.40 -13.66 12.62
CA ARG A 200 -9.30 -13.59 13.57
C ARG A 200 -7.99 -13.93 12.86
N SER A 201 -6.90 -13.30 13.30
CA SER A 201 -5.55 -13.65 12.86
C SER A 201 -4.55 -13.42 13.99
N VAL A 202 -3.31 -13.85 13.80
CA VAL A 202 -2.23 -13.61 14.76
C VAL A 202 -1.04 -13.02 14.01
N ILE A 203 -0.50 -11.92 14.52
CA ILE A 203 0.79 -11.39 14.07
C ILE A 203 1.87 -11.83 15.06
N SER A 204 3.05 -12.19 14.56
CA SER A 204 4.15 -12.66 15.40
C SER A 204 5.53 -12.30 14.87
N CYS A 205 6.49 -12.31 15.80
CA CYS A 205 7.91 -12.14 15.58
C CYS A 205 8.65 -13.39 16.03
N ALA A 206 9.39 -14.02 15.11
CA ALA A 206 10.27 -15.15 15.44
C ALA A 206 11.43 -14.70 16.35
N ARG A 207 11.92 -13.48 16.13
CA ARG A 207 12.96 -12.80 16.89
C ARG A 207 12.53 -11.36 17.18
N GLY A 208 12.83 -10.87 18.38
CA GLY A 208 12.42 -9.55 18.84
C GLY A 208 10.94 -9.46 19.22
N SER A 209 10.46 -8.23 19.35
CA SER A 209 9.11 -7.88 19.79
C SER A 209 8.39 -7.03 18.74
N LEU A 210 7.06 -7.11 18.76
CA LEU A 210 6.20 -6.36 17.84
C LEU A 210 6.32 -4.85 18.07
N SER A 211 6.38 -4.11 16.96
CA SER A 211 6.24 -2.66 16.92
C SER A 211 5.25 -2.26 15.83
N ILE A 212 4.08 -1.76 16.24
CA ILE A 212 2.98 -1.35 15.36
C ILE A 212 3.23 0.05 14.77
N HIS A 213 3.18 0.15 13.44
CA HIS A 213 3.43 1.39 12.69
C HIS A 213 2.16 2.11 12.23
N HIS A 214 1.17 1.32 11.81
CA HIS A 214 -0.15 1.78 11.39
C HIS A 214 -1.17 0.66 11.57
N ALA A 215 -2.40 1.03 11.98
CA ALA A 215 -3.54 0.15 11.94
C ALA A 215 -4.82 0.93 11.60
N ASN A 216 -5.70 0.30 10.83
CA ASN A 216 -7.00 0.85 10.43
C ASN A 216 -8.04 -0.28 10.44
N TYR A 217 -9.17 -0.06 11.09
CA TYR A 217 -10.34 -0.94 10.99
C TYR A 217 -11.43 -0.22 10.21
N GLY A 218 -11.54 -0.52 8.93
CA GLY A 218 -12.42 0.21 8.03
C GLY A 218 -12.38 -0.40 6.64
N ARG A 219 -12.48 0.42 5.59
CA ARG A 219 -12.29 0.01 4.21
C ARG A 219 -11.67 1.15 3.41
N ARG A 220 -10.47 0.91 2.86
CA ARG A 220 -9.73 1.86 2.02
C ARG A 220 -9.62 1.45 0.55
N ASN A 221 -10.14 0.27 0.18
CA ASN A 221 -10.30 -0.16 -1.20
C ASN A 221 -11.35 -1.28 -1.31
N LEU A 222 -11.83 -1.53 -2.52
CA LEU A 222 -12.90 -2.50 -2.79
C LEU A 222 -12.38 -3.94 -3.02
N LEU A 223 -11.08 -4.10 -3.30
CA LEU A 223 -10.48 -5.39 -3.64
C LEU A 223 -10.06 -6.21 -2.41
N THR A 224 -9.69 -5.54 -1.32
CA THR A 224 -9.26 -6.18 -0.09
C THR A 224 -10.48 -6.70 0.66
N CYS A 225 -10.48 -7.97 1.04
CA CYS A 225 -11.63 -8.65 1.62
C CYS A 225 -12.91 -8.43 0.77
N PRO A 226 -13.01 -9.05 -0.43
CA PRO A 226 -14.16 -8.90 -1.30
C PRO A 226 -15.46 -9.31 -0.59
N HIS A 227 -16.48 -8.46 -0.67
CA HIS A 227 -17.77 -8.69 -0.02
C HIS A 227 -18.88 -7.88 -0.72
N LYS A 228 -20.13 -8.36 -0.65
CA LYS A 228 -21.30 -7.65 -1.23
C LYS A 228 -21.51 -6.23 -0.66
N HIS A 229 -21.02 -5.98 0.55
CA HIS A 229 -21.09 -4.69 1.24
C HIS A 229 -19.77 -3.90 1.20
N ALA A 230 -18.86 -4.23 0.28
CA ALA A 230 -17.69 -3.42 -0.04
C ALA A 230 -18.09 -2.29 -1.00
N THR A 231 -18.95 -1.37 -0.56
CA THR A 231 -19.58 -0.34 -1.41
C THR A 231 -18.79 0.96 -1.50
N THR A 232 -17.91 1.22 -0.53
CA THR A 232 -17.10 2.45 -0.48
C THR A 232 -15.70 2.18 0.05
N SER A 233 -14.73 2.94 -0.43
CA SER A 233 -13.36 3.00 0.10
C SER A 233 -13.13 4.19 1.03
N ASP A 234 -14.17 4.97 1.33
CA ASP A 234 -14.12 6.12 2.22
C ASP A 234 -14.58 5.73 3.63
N CYS A 235 -13.93 4.71 4.20
CA CYS A 235 -14.16 4.30 5.57
C CYS A 235 -12.83 4.13 6.29
N TYR A 236 -12.44 5.15 7.04
CA TYR A 236 -11.20 5.17 7.79
C TYR A 236 -11.45 5.31 9.28
N HIS A 237 -10.88 4.40 10.07
CA HIS A 237 -10.91 4.47 11.52
C HIS A 237 -9.58 3.96 12.07
N SER A 238 -8.69 4.91 12.38
CA SER A 238 -7.35 4.59 12.85
C SER A 238 -7.41 3.84 14.17
N GLN A 239 -6.82 2.64 14.18
CA GLN A 239 -6.66 1.79 15.37
C GLN A 239 -5.19 1.69 15.80
N THR A 240 -4.35 2.60 15.30
CA THR A 240 -2.90 2.57 15.52
C THR A 240 -2.57 2.64 17.02
N SER A 241 -3.18 3.57 17.75
CA SER A 241 -2.94 3.71 19.21
C SER A 241 -3.49 2.52 19.99
N ASN A 242 -4.67 2.02 19.64
CA ASN A 242 -5.29 0.84 20.27
C ASN A 242 -4.43 -0.42 20.10
N LEU A 243 -3.94 -0.69 18.89
CA LEU A 243 -3.07 -1.85 18.67
C LEU A 243 -1.67 -1.65 19.23
N ARG A 244 -1.14 -0.42 19.28
CA ARG A 244 0.14 -0.15 19.95
C ARG A 244 0.07 -0.52 21.43
N SER A 245 -0.96 -0.08 22.15
CA SER A 245 -1.09 -0.40 23.58
C SER A 245 -1.28 -1.91 23.82
N ARG A 246 -1.95 -2.61 22.90
CA ARG A 246 -2.25 -4.04 23.04
C ARG A 246 -1.12 -4.97 22.57
N CYS A 247 -0.36 -4.59 21.56
CA CYS A 247 0.55 -5.50 20.86
C CYS A 247 2.04 -5.13 20.99
N ASN A 248 2.39 -3.85 21.19
CA ASN A 248 3.81 -3.49 21.24
C ASN A 248 4.55 -4.21 22.37
N GLY A 249 5.80 -4.60 22.11
CA GLY A 249 6.63 -5.29 23.10
C GLY A 249 6.34 -6.79 23.24
N LYS A 250 5.24 -7.30 22.67
CA LYS A 250 4.89 -8.74 22.70
C LYS A 250 5.53 -9.49 21.55
N LYS A 251 5.75 -10.81 21.70
CA LYS A 251 6.18 -11.69 20.60
C LYS A 251 5.06 -11.98 19.60
N SER A 252 3.83 -12.07 20.07
CA SER A 252 2.64 -12.30 19.24
C SER A 252 1.46 -11.48 19.74
N CYS A 253 0.54 -11.16 18.83
CA CYS A 253 -0.68 -10.44 19.15
C CYS A 253 -1.85 -10.99 18.33
N ALA A 254 -2.92 -11.39 19.02
CA ALA A 254 -4.17 -11.80 18.38
C ALA A 254 -4.93 -10.57 17.89
N LEU A 255 -5.35 -10.64 16.63
CA LEU A 255 -6.16 -9.63 15.96
C LEU A 255 -7.57 -10.18 15.77
N HIS A 256 -8.56 -9.39 16.15
CA HIS A 256 -9.97 -9.72 15.98
C HIS A 256 -10.68 -8.53 15.34
N ALA A 257 -10.98 -8.64 14.04
CA ALA A 257 -11.57 -7.55 13.27
C ALA A 257 -13.08 -7.51 13.50
N SER A 258 -13.54 -6.75 14.49
CA SER A 258 -14.97 -6.64 14.80
C SER A 258 -15.36 -5.30 15.40
N ASN A 259 -16.62 -4.91 15.19
CA ASN A 259 -17.25 -3.73 15.78
C ASN A 259 -17.19 -3.75 17.32
N ALA A 260 -17.26 -4.93 17.95
CA ALA A 260 -17.14 -5.05 19.40
C ALA A 260 -15.77 -4.61 19.94
N VAL A 261 -14.72 -4.69 19.12
CA VAL A 261 -13.35 -4.33 19.51
C VAL A 261 -13.00 -2.90 19.10
N PHE A 262 -13.49 -2.44 17.95
CA PHE A 262 -13.03 -1.21 17.31
C PHE A 262 -14.12 -0.19 17.03
N SER A 263 -15.36 -0.42 17.46
CA SER A 263 -16.58 0.29 17.05
C SER A 263 -16.85 0.23 15.54
N ASP A 264 -18.05 0.63 15.10
CA ASP A 264 -18.40 0.66 13.68
C ASP A 264 -18.26 2.08 13.11
N PRO A 265 -17.21 2.35 12.31
CA PRO A 265 -17.02 3.67 11.70
C PRO A 265 -17.88 3.91 10.44
N CYS A 266 -18.45 2.87 9.85
CA CYS A 266 -19.18 2.98 8.59
C CYS A 266 -20.25 1.89 8.51
N TYR A 267 -21.42 2.18 9.08
CA TYR A 267 -22.53 1.25 9.16
C TYR A 267 -22.94 0.71 7.77
N GLY A 268 -23.20 -0.59 7.70
CA GLY A 268 -23.57 -1.25 6.45
C GLY A 268 -22.43 -1.46 5.45
N VAL A 269 -21.20 -1.02 5.77
CA VAL A 269 -20.00 -1.29 4.96
C VAL A 269 -19.21 -2.40 5.63
N ASN A 270 -18.89 -3.45 4.85
CA ASN A 270 -18.07 -4.54 5.36
C ASN A 270 -16.63 -4.07 5.52
N LYS A 271 -16.02 -4.24 6.69
CA LYS A 271 -14.70 -3.68 7.01
C LYS A 271 -13.60 -4.74 6.97
N TYR A 272 -12.36 -4.30 7.14
CA TYR A 272 -11.22 -5.15 7.44
C TYR A 272 -10.25 -4.39 8.35
N LEU A 273 -9.58 -5.13 9.23
CA LEU A 273 -8.45 -4.63 9.98
C LEU A 273 -7.19 -4.81 9.14
N GLU A 274 -6.49 -3.73 8.84
CA GLU A 274 -5.15 -3.78 8.27
C GLU A 274 -4.13 -3.25 9.27
N VAL A 275 -3.00 -3.94 9.39
CA VAL A 275 -1.95 -3.65 10.37
C VAL A 275 -0.59 -3.72 9.67
N THR A 276 0.24 -2.71 9.87
CA THR A 276 1.66 -2.75 9.49
C THR A 276 2.55 -2.69 10.72
N TYR A 277 3.56 -3.56 10.77
CA TYR A 277 4.38 -3.77 11.96
C TYR A 277 5.77 -4.30 11.62
N SER A 278 6.73 -4.03 12.49
CA SER A 278 8.08 -4.62 12.42
C SER A 278 8.37 -5.45 13.67
N CYS A 279 9.44 -6.24 13.60
CA CYS A 279 10.02 -6.91 14.75
C CYS A 279 11.27 -6.14 15.15
N VAL A 280 11.28 -5.59 16.36
CA VAL A 280 12.40 -4.81 16.91
C VAL A 280 13.06 -5.59 18.04
N HIS A 281 14.37 -5.47 18.14
CA HIS A 281 15.17 -6.09 19.21
C HIS A 281 15.38 -5.10 20.34
#